data_AF-A0A8S1XBI2-F1
#
_entry.id   AF-A0A8S1XBI2-F1
#
_cell.length_a   1.000
_cell.length_b   1.000
_cell.length_c   1.000
_cell.angle_alpha   90.00
_cell.angle_beta   90.00
_cell.angle_gamma   90.00
#
_symmetry.space_group_name_H-M   'P 1'
#
loop_
_entity.id
_entity.type
_entity.pdbx_description
1 polymer ?
#
loop_
_entity_poly.entity_id
_entity_poly.type
_entity_poly.pdbx_seq_one_letter_code
_entity_poly.pdbx_strand_id
1 'polypeptide(L)'
;MCLMIYQVITSSYLPYIYPKLNKLDLSSGQFCSIAIFLAAVQYICEQQGDQILAQILQILIALICFRFSFPYLFDIISAYYKKYKENFLTYLIIILKKLFPQSSLIWKFNDIIDQWRQKNSRIDRNFKQLRKLTISKKRQEKKEQQQIYTTLSLNKVGEAKLKLLKQ
;
A
#
# COMPACT_ATOMS: atom_id res chain seq x y z
N MET A 1 -21.71 5.58 19.54
CA MET A 1 -20.98 4.55 20.32
C MET A 1 -20.36 3.47 19.43
N CYS A 2 -21.11 2.79 18.56
CA CYS A 2 -20.58 1.67 17.75
C CYS A 2 -19.39 2.03 16.85
N LEU A 3 -19.38 3.24 16.27
CA LEU A 3 -18.29 3.73 15.40
C LEU A 3 -16.98 3.95 16.16
N MET A 4 -17.06 4.46 17.40
CA MET A 4 -15.91 4.61 18.29
C MET A 4 -15.36 3.25 18.73
N ILE A 5 -16.24 2.29 19.04
CA ILE A 5 -15.84 0.92 19.37
C ILE A 5 -15.13 0.27 18.17
N TYR A 6 -15.69 0.45 16.96
CA TYR A 6 -15.07 -0.02 15.73
C TYR A 6 -13.67 0.58 15.53
N GLN A 7 -13.50 1.90 15.72
CA GLN A 7 -12.21 2.58 15.61
C GLN A 7 -11.17 2.07 16.62
N VAL A 8 -11.57 1.81 17.86
CA VAL A 8 -10.68 1.25 18.89
C VAL A 8 -10.22 -0.15 18.49
N ILE A 9 -11.15 -1.00 18.02
CA ILE A 9 -10.84 -2.35 17.57
C ILE A 9 -9.91 -2.33 16.35
N THR A 10 -10.22 -1.53 15.33
CA THR A 10 -9.41 -1.48 14.10
C THR A 10 -8.04 -0.83 14.29
N SER A 11 -7.91 0.10 15.23
CA SER A 11 -6.60 0.66 15.62
C SER A 11 -5.65 -0.38 16.21
N SER A 12 -6.20 -1.41 16.88
CA SER A 12 -5.43 -2.46 17.55
C SER A 12 -5.20 -3.68 16.65
N TYR A 13 -6.20 -4.05 15.86
CA TYR A 13 -6.20 -5.31 15.10
C TYR A 13 -5.71 -5.18 13.65
N LEU A 14 -5.64 -3.95 13.10
CA LEU A 14 -5.14 -3.63 11.75
C LEU A 14 -5.62 -4.63 10.66
N PRO A 15 -6.92 -4.63 10.33
CA PRO A 15 -7.56 -5.69 9.53
C PRO A 15 -7.00 -5.85 8.10
N TYR A 16 -6.37 -4.82 7.54
CA TYR A 16 -5.81 -4.86 6.20
C TYR A 16 -4.31 -5.23 6.21
N ILE A 17 -3.91 -6.08 5.26
CA ILE A 17 -2.50 -6.42 5.01
C ILE A 17 -1.67 -5.18 4.60
N TYR A 18 -2.31 -4.20 3.97
CA TYR A 18 -1.65 -2.96 3.55
C TYR A 18 -1.81 -1.88 4.62
N PRO A 19 -0.71 -1.39 5.24
CA PRO A 19 -0.77 -0.40 6.33
C PRO A 19 -1.42 0.92 5.92
N LYS A 20 -1.31 1.29 4.64
CA LYS A 20 -1.99 2.49 4.10
C LYS A 20 -3.51 2.36 4.20
N LEU A 21 -4.07 1.19 3.90
CA LEU A 21 -5.51 0.96 3.98
C LEU A 21 -6.02 1.04 5.42
N ASN A 22 -5.26 0.53 6.39
CA ASN A 22 -5.61 0.66 7.82
C ASN A 22 -5.65 2.15 8.25
N LYS A 23 -4.67 2.96 7.83
CA LYS A 23 -4.66 4.39 8.13
C LYS A 23 -5.81 5.13 7.46
N LEU A 24 -6.12 4.77 6.21
CA LEU A 24 -7.25 5.32 5.47
C LEU A 24 -8.58 4.98 6.14
N ASP A 25 -8.76 3.72 6.57
CA ASP A 25 -9.97 3.25 7.26
C ASP A 25 -10.21 4.01 8.57
N LEU A 26 -9.17 4.12 9.41
CA LEU A 26 -9.24 4.86 10.68
C LEU A 26 -9.60 6.33 10.46
N SER A 27 -8.94 6.98 9.50
CA SER A 27 -9.17 8.38 9.13
C SER A 27 -10.60 8.58 8.60
N SER A 28 -11.09 7.68 7.75
CA SER A 28 -12.46 7.73 7.23
C SER A 28 -13.51 7.61 8.33
N GLY A 29 -13.30 6.74 9.33
CA GLY A 29 -14.18 6.63 10.49
C GLY A 29 -14.18 7.91 11.34
N GLN A 30 -13.04 8.60 11.45
CA GLN A 30 -12.94 9.85 12.22
C GLN A 30 -13.71 10.96 11.51
N PHE A 31 -13.56 11.08 10.20
CA PHE A 31 -14.36 12.03 9.40
C PHE A 31 -15.85 11.73 9.47
N CYS A 32 -16.24 10.45 9.41
CA CYS A 32 -17.63 10.05 9.57
C CYS A 32 -18.18 10.48 10.94
N SER A 33 -17.40 10.29 12.01
CA SER A 33 -17.80 10.69 13.36
C SER A 33 -17.94 12.22 13.49
N ILE A 34 -17.03 12.98 12.90
CA ILE A 34 -17.09 14.45 12.85
C ILE A 34 -18.31 14.92 12.05
N ALA A 35 -18.60 14.29 10.91
CA ALA A 35 -19.76 14.63 10.09
C ALA A 35 -21.08 14.37 10.82
N ILE A 36 -21.20 13.23 11.53
CA ILE A 36 -22.37 12.91 12.37
C ILE A 36 -22.53 13.95 13.48
N PHE A 37 -21.43 14.31 14.16
CA PHE A 37 -21.47 15.33 15.21
C PHE A 37 -21.94 16.69 14.67
N LEU A 38 -21.36 17.15 13.57
CA LEU A 38 -21.74 18.42 12.96
C LEU A 38 -23.20 18.41 12.46
N ALA A 39 -23.68 17.31 11.89
CA ALA A 39 -25.08 17.17 11.50
C ALA A 39 -26.02 17.22 12.71
N ALA A 40 -25.62 16.64 13.86
CA ALA A 40 -26.40 16.73 15.09
C ALA A 40 -26.43 18.16 15.65
N VAL A 41 -25.31 18.89 15.58
CA VAL A 41 -25.26 20.32 15.95
C VAL A 41 -26.15 21.16 15.03
N GLN A 42 -26.11 20.92 13.71
CA GLN A 42 -27.00 21.59 12.76
C GLN A 42 -28.47 21.40 13.14
N TYR A 43 -28.88 20.16 13.44
CA TYR A 43 -30.25 19.84 13.83
C TYR A 43 -30.70 20.61 15.10
N ILE A 44 -29.81 20.75 16.09
CA ILE A 44 -30.11 21.52 17.31
C ILE A 44 -30.28 23.00 16.99
N CYS A 45 -29.43 23.57 16.13
CA CYS A 45 -29.54 24.97 15.71
C CYS A 45 -30.83 25.24 14.92
N GLU A 46 -31.25 24.29 14.08
CA GLU A 46 -32.55 24.36 13.39
C GLU A 46 -33.71 24.36 14.38
N GLN A 47 -33.65 23.54 15.43
CA GLN A 47 -34.68 23.54 16.49
C GLN A 47 -34.72 24.83 17.31
N GLN A 48 -33.59 25.53 17.47
CA GLN A 48 -33.51 26.80 18.19
C GLN A 48 -33.94 28.01 17.33
N GLY A 49 -34.21 27.80 16.04
CA GLY A 49 -34.66 28.86 15.12
C GLY A 49 -33.51 29.64 14.45
N ASP A 50 -32.25 29.28 14.71
CA ASP A 50 -31.07 29.95 14.16
C ASP A 50 -30.71 29.43 12.76
N GLN A 51 -31.56 29.74 11.77
CA GLN A 51 -31.41 29.24 10.40
C GLN A 51 -30.11 29.68 9.70
N ILE A 52 -29.62 30.89 10.00
CA ILE A 52 -28.36 31.40 9.42
C ILE A 52 -27.18 30.56 9.89
N LEU A 53 -27.14 30.24 11.20
CA LEU A 53 -26.06 29.44 11.78
C LEU A 53 -26.09 28.02 11.22
N ALA A 54 -27.29 27.43 11.07
CA ALA A 54 -27.47 26.11 10.46
C ALA A 54 -26.96 26.05 9.01
N GLN A 55 -27.26 27.07 8.18
CA GLN A 55 -26.76 27.16 6.81
C GLN A 55 -25.24 27.29 6.74
N ILE A 56 -24.64 28.14 7.60
CA ILE A 56 -23.19 28.27 7.68
C ILE A 56 -22.56 26.93 8.05
N LEU A 57 -23.13 26.22 9.03
CA LEU A 57 -22.65 24.91 9.45
C LEU A 57 -22.73 23.88 8.31
N GLN A 58 -23.82 23.87 7.55
CA GLN A 58 -24.02 22.97 6.42
C GLN A 58 -23.00 23.20 5.30
N ILE A 59 -22.70 24.47 4.97
CA ILE A 59 -21.65 24.82 3.99
C ILE A 59 -20.28 24.35 4.50
N LEU A 60 -20.00 24.52 5.79
CA LEU A 60 -18.75 24.09 6.42
C LEU A 60 -18.59 22.57 6.36
N ILE A 61 -19.66 21.83 6.66
CA ILE A 61 -19.70 20.36 6.54
C ILE A 61 -19.40 19.95 5.10
N ALA A 62 -20.05 20.57 4.11
CA ALA A 62 -19.85 20.25 2.70
C ALA A 62 -18.40 20.51 2.25
N LEU A 63 -17.81 21.64 2.65
CA LEU A 63 -16.42 21.98 2.33
C LEU A 63 -15.42 21.02 2.98
N ILE A 64 -15.62 20.68 4.25
CA ILE A 64 -14.79 19.71 4.98
C ILE A 64 -14.89 18.34 4.28
N CYS A 65 -16.12 17.86 4.03
CA CYS A 65 -16.35 16.60 3.33
C CYS A 65 -15.66 16.58 1.96
N PHE A 66 -15.76 17.65 1.17
CA PHE A 66 -15.11 17.73 -0.14
C PHE A 66 -13.58 17.73 -0.02
N ARG A 67 -13.02 18.59 0.86
CA ARG A 67 -11.57 18.76 1.04
C ARG A 67 -10.89 17.49 1.52
N PHE A 68 -11.54 16.71 2.39
CA PHE A 68 -11.01 15.48 2.94
C PHE A 68 -11.32 14.25 2.07
N SER A 69 -12.46 14.22 1.38
CA SER A 69 -12.78 13.11 0.46
C SER A 69 -11.88 13.11 -0.77
N PHE A 70 -11.44 14.28 -1.25
CA PHE A 70 -10.60 14.37 -2.45
C PHE A 70 -9.26 13.60 -2.34
N PRO A 71 -8.39 13.84 -1.34
CA PRO A 71 -7.15 13.07 -1.20
C PRO A 71 -7.42 11.58 -0.96
N TYR A 72 -8.49 11.26 -0.22
CA TYR A 72 -8.90 9.87 0.05
C TYR A 72 -9.30 9.13 -1.25
N LEU A 73 -10.16 9.74 -2.06
CA LEU A 73 -10.55 9.21 -3.36
C LEU A 73 -9.34 9.10 -4.29
N PHE A 74 -8.47 10.10 -4.30
CA PHE A 74 -7.25 10.07 -5.10
C PHE A 74 -6.33 8.91 -4.70
N ASP A 75 -6.13 8.66 -3.40
CA ASP A 75 -5.29 7.57 -2.91
C ASP A 75 -5.88 6.19 -3.24
N ILE A 76 -7.20 6.02 -3.12
CA ILE A 76 -7.89 4.81 -3.55
C ILE A 76 -7.74 4.63 -5.06
N ILE A 77 -8.09 5.64 -5.84
CA ILE A 77 -7.99 5.59 -7.30
C ILE A 77 -6.55 5.28 -7.71
N SER A 78 -5.54 5.89 -7.09
CA SER A 78 -4.13 5.64 -7.37
C SER A 78 -3.71 4.21 -7.06
N ALA A 79 -4.13 3.68 -5.90
CA ALA A 79 -3.84 2.31 -5.49
C ALA A 79 -4.47 1.28 -6.46
N TYR A 80 -5.72 1.49 -6.84
CA TYR A 80 -6.42 0.63 -7.79
C TYR A 80 -5.92 0.83 -9.22
N TYR A 81 -5.64 2.06 -9.64
CA TYR A 81 -5.11 2.38 -10.96
C TYR A 81 -3.81 1.63 -11.22
N LYS A 82 -2.90 1.57 -10.24
CA LYS A 82 -1.64 0.81 -10.41
C LYS A 82 -1.88 -0.67 -10.73
N LYS A 83 -2.93 -1.28 -10.17
CA LYS A 83 -3.29 -2.69 -10.37
C LYS A 83 -4.13 -2.92 -11.63
N TYR A 84 -5.04 -2.01 -11.94
CA TYR A 84 -6.05 -2.20 -12.99
C TYR A 84 -5.76 -1.41 -14.28
N LYS A 85 -4.72 -0.56 -14.33
CA LYS A 85 -4.43 0.28 -15.50
C LYS A 85 -4.31 -0.50 -16.81
N GLU A 86 -3.69 -1.68 -16.80
CA GLU A 86 -3.52 -2.50 -18.01
C GLU A 86 -4.88 -3.03 -18.49
N ASN A 87 -5.70 -3.52 -17.56
CA ASN A 87 -7.04 -4.01 -17.87
C ASN A 87 -7.93 -2.87 -18.37
N PHE A 88 -7.92 -1.72 -17.69
CA PHE A 88 -8.69 -0.54 -18.08
C PHE A 88 -8.31 -0.07 -19.49
N LEU A 89 -7.02 0.04 -19.79
CA LEU A 89 -6.54 0.45 -21.11
C LEU A 89 -6.89 -0.60 -22.19
N THR A 90 -6.84 -1.89 -21.85
CA THR A 90 -7.27 -2.97 -22.75
C THR A 90 -8.76 -2.86 -23.07
N TYR A 91 -9.62 -2.65 -22.08
CA TYR A 91 -11.05 -2.43 -22.29
C TYR A 91 -11.32 -1.17 -23.12
N LEU A 92 -10.60 -0.08 -22.83
CA LEU A 92 -10.69 1.15 -23.61
C LEU A 92 -10.38 0.89 -25.09
N ILE A 93 -9.32 0.13 -25.39
CA ILE A 93 -8.96 -0.24 -26.76
C ILE A 93 -10.04 -1.10 -27.41
N ILE A 94 -10.63 -2.05 -26.69
CA ILE A 94 -11.74 -2.87 -27.21
C ILE A 94 -12.94 -1.99 -27.58
N ILE A 95 -13.30 -1.04 -26.72
CA ILE A 95 -14.37 -0.08 -26.98
C ILE A 95 -14.01 0.83 -28.17
N LEU A 96 -12.78 1.35 -28.21
CA LEU A 96 -12.31 2.19 -29.31
C LEU A 96 -12.31 1.43 -30.64
N LYS A 97 -11.92 0.15 -30.65
CA LYS A 97 -11.97 -0.70 -31.84
C LYS A 97 -13.39 -0.90 -32.35
N LYS A 98 -14.37 -1.00 -31.44
CA LYS A 98 -15.80 -1.10 -31.80
C LYS A 98 -16.36 0.19 -32.37
N LEU A 99 -15.98 1.34 -31.80
CA LEU A 99 -16.51 2.64 -32.22
C LEU A 99 -15.77 3.21 -33.44
N PHE A 100 -14.44 3.08 -33.48
CA PHE A 100 -13.56 3.70 -34.47
C PHE A 100 -12.42 2.76 -34.87
N PRO A 101 -12.69 1.73 -35.69
CA PRO A 101 -11.73 0.65 -35.97
C PRO A 101 -10.43 1.11 -36.65
N GLN A 102 -10.46 2.21 -37.40
CA GLN A 102 -9.29 2.76 -38.11
C GLN A 102 -8.58 3.89 -37.34
N SER A 103 -8.95 4.14 -36.07
CA SER A 103 -8.32 5.22 -35.31
C SER A 103 -6.84 4.96 -35.05
N SER A 104 -5.97 5.92 -35.40
CA SER A 104 -4.55 5.91 -35.05
C SER A 104 -4.30 5.88 -33.54
N LEU A 105 -5.30 6.25 -32.73
CA LEU A 105 -5.27 6.13 -31.27
C LEU A 105 -5.15 4.68 -30.80
N ILE A 106 -5.77 3.73 -31.52
CA ILE A 106 -5.69 2.30 -31.18
C ILE A 106 -4.24 1.82 -31.24
N TRP A 107 -3.50 2.23 -32.28
CA TRP A 107 -2.09 1.92 -32.41
C TRP A 107 -1.26 2.54 -31.30
N LYS A 108 -1.47 3.83 -31.00
CA LYS A 108 -0.79 4.52 -29.90
C LYS A 108 -1.03 3.84 -28.55
N PHE A 109 -2.27 3.45 -28.25
CA PHE A 109 -2.60 2.78 -27.00
C PHE A 109 -2.02 1.36 -26.91
N ASN A 110 -2.00 0.60 -28.02
CA ASN A 110 -1.35 -0.71 -28.05
C ASN A 110 0.16 -0.59 -27.79
N ASP A 111 0.83 0.38 -28.43
CA ASP A 111 2.27 0.61 -28.22
C ASP A 111 2.58 0.97 -26.76
N ILE A 112 1.75 1.81 -26.12
CA ILE A 112 1.86 2.11 -24.68
C ILE A 112 1.72 0.84 -23.82
N ILE A 113 0.75 -0.04 -24.13
CA ILE A 113 0.57 -1.31 -23.40
C ILE A 113 1.80 -2.20 -23.57
N ASP A 114 2.33 -2.32 -24.78
CA ASP A 114 3.48 -3.16 -25.06
C ASP A 114 4.73 -2.65 -24.36
N GLN A 115 4.96 -1.33 -24.37
CA GLN A 115 6.03 -0.70 -23.59
C GLN A 115 5.90 -0.98 -22.09
N TRP A 116 4.69 -0.94 -21.54
CA TRP A 116 4.46 -1.26 -20.13
C TRP A 116 4.72 -2.73 -19.80
N ARG A 117 4.26 -3.66 -20.65
CA ARG A 117 4.54 -5.10 -20.50
C ARG A 117 6.03 -5.40 -20.59
N GLN A 118 6.72 -4.79 -21.54
CA GLN A 118 8.17 -4.92 -21.66
C GLN A 118 8.88 -4.42 -20.41
N LYS A 119 8.53 -3.22 -19.91
CA LYS A 119 9.11 -2.68 -18.67
C LYS A 119 8.87 -3.61 -17.48
N ASN A 120 7.65 -4.11 -17.30
CA ASN A 120 7.31 -5.03 -16.22
C ASN A 120 8.09 -6.36 -16.32
N SER A 121 8.22 -6.92 -17.52
CA SER A 121 9.00 -8.15 -17.72
C SER A 121 10.49 -7.97 -17.42
N ARG A 122 11.08 -6.80 -17.76
CA ARG A 122 12.46 -6.46 -17.41
C ARG A 122 12.65 -6.36 -15.90
N ILE A 123 11.71 -5.69 -15.21
CA ILE A 123 11.74 -5.58 -13.74
C ILE A 123 11.67 -6.97 -13.10
N ASP A 124 10.75 -7.84 -13.54
CA ASP A 124 10.61 -9.18 -12.98
C ASP A 124 11.86 -10.05 -13.21
N ARG A 125 12.47 -9.96 -14.39
CA ARG A 125 13.76 -10.62 -14.67
C ARG A 125 14.87 -10.13 -13.74
N ASN A 126 15.00 -8.81 -13.57
CA ASN A 126 15.99 -8.22 -12.68
C ASN A 126 15.74 -8.62 -11.22
N PHE A 127 14.48 -8.66 -10.79
CA PHE A 127 14.10 -9.08 -9.44
C PHE A 127 14.43 -10.56 -9.19
N LYS A 128 14.18 -11.43 -10.17
CA LYS A 128 14.55 -12.85 -10.12
C LYS A 128 16.06 -13.02 -10.06
N GLN A 129 16.83 -12.26 -10.83
CA GLN A 129 18.29 -12.27 -10.79
C GLN A 129 18.81 -11.80 -9.42
N LEU A 130 18.32 -10.66 -8.92
CA LEU A 130 18.67 -10.15 -7.60
C LEU A 130 18.37 -11.17 -6.51
N ARG A 131 17.17 -11.78 -6.54
CA ARG A 131 16.80 -12.83 -5.57
C ARG A 131 17.75 -14.03 -5.61
N LYS A 132 18.13 -14.48 -6.81
CA LYS A 132 19.11 -15.57 -6.97
C LYS A 132 20.47 -15.19 -6.37
N LEU A 133 20.95 -13.98 -6.65
CA LEU A 133 22.22 -13.46 -6.12
C LEU A 133 22.19 -13.28 -4.60
N THR A 134 21.09 -12.80 -4.03
CA THR A 134 20.95 -12.68 -2.57
C THR A 134 20.95 -14.05 -1.90
N ILE A 135 20.27 -15.04 -2.48
CA ILE A 135 20.25 -16.41 -1.94
C ILE A 135 21.63 -17.06 -2.05
N SER A 136 22.32 -16.90 -3.19
CA SER A 136 23.68 -17.45 -3.36
C SER A 136 24.66 -16.81 -2.39
N LYS A 137 24.62 -15.49 -2.21
CA LYS A 137 25.46 -14.78 -1.23
C LYS A 137 25.23 -15.26 0.20
N LYS A 138 23.97 -15.36 0.64
CA LYS A 138 23.63 -15.91 1.97
C LYS A 138 24.11 -17.36 2.16
N ARG A 139 24.07 -18.18 1.12
CA ARG A 139 24.60 -19.56 1.18
C ARG A 139 26.11 -19.58 1.29
N GLN A 140 26.80 -18.68 0.59
CA GLN A 140 28.25 -18.54 0.67
C GLN A 140 28.70 -18.08 2.06
N GLU A 141 28.07 -17.02 2.59
CA GLU A 141 28.35 -16.52 3.95
C GLU A 141 28.15 -17.61 5.01
N LYS A 142 27.12 -18.46 4.89
CA LYS A 142 26.94 -19.62 5.78
C LYS A 142 28.06 -20.65 5.69
N LYS A 143 28.57 -20.93 4.49
CA LYS A 143 29.69 -21.87 4.30
C LYS A 143 30.98 -21.32 4.88
N GLU A 144 31.25 -20.03 4.64
CA GLU A 144 32.41 -19.33 5.20
C GLU A 144 32.35 -19.31 6.73
N GLN A 145 31.19 -19.03 7.33
CA GLN A 145 31.00 -19.11 8.78
C GLN A 145 31.24 -20.52 9.32
N GLN A 146 30.68 -21.56 8.68
CA GLN A 146 30.90 -22.96 9.10
C GLN A 146 32.38 -23.36 9.04
N GLN A 147 33.11 -22.91 8.02
CA GLN A 147 34.56 -23.14 7.92
C GLN A 147 35.33 -22.44 9.04
N ILE A 148 34.99 -21.18 9.36
CA ILE A 148 35.60 -20.44 10.48
C ILE A 148 35.35 -21.13 11.83
N TYR A 149 34.12 -21.61 12.08
CA TYR A 149 33.83 -22.35 13.31
C TYR A 149 34.61 -23.67 13.40
N THR A 150 34.80 -24.36 12.28
CA THR A 150 35.54 -25.64 12.22
C THR A 150 37.04 -25.42 12.44
N THR A 151 37.63 -24.36 11.89
CA THR A 151 39.05 -24.04 12.14
C THR A 151 39.29 -23.58 13.57
N LEU A 152 38.38 -22.78 14.15
CA LEU A 152 38.44 -22.38 15.56
C LEU A 152 38.31 -23.57 16.52
N SER A 153 37.43 -24.53 16.23
CA SER A 153 37.28 -25.72 17.07
C SER A 153 38.50 -26.63 17.00
N LEU A 154 39.08 -26.83 15.81
CA LEU A 154 40.31 -27.60 15.62
C LEU A 154 41.52 -26.96 16.34
N ASN A 155 41.66 -25.63 16.28
CA ASN A 155 42.74 -24.93 16.99
C ASN A 155 42.60 -25.06 18.51
N LYS A 156 41.39 -24.95 19.06
CA LYS A 156 41.14 -25.17 20.49
C LYS A 156 41.46 -26.60 20.94
N VAL A 157 41.15 -27.59 20.11
CA VAL A 157 41.51 -29.00 20.38
C VAL A 157 43.03 -29.21 20.31
N GLY A 158 43.70 -28.57 19.36
CA GLY A 158 45.16 -28.57 19.26
C GLY A 158 45.84 -27.97 20.49
N GLU A 159 45.39 -26.81 20.95
CA GLU A 159 45.90 -26.16 22.17
C GLU A 159 45.66 -27.00 23.43
N ALA A 160 44.49 -27.65 23.54
CA ALA A 160 44.18 -28.54 24.67
C ALA A 160 45.10 -29.77 24.70
N LYS A 161 45.36 -30.40 23.55
CA LYS A 161 46.33 -31.51 23.45
C LYS A 161 47.76 -31.08 23.79
N LEU A 162 48.15 -29.88 23.38
CA LEU A 162 49.50 -29.37 23.64
C LEU A 162 49.74 -29.02 25.12
N LYS A 163 48.68 -28.63 25.86
CA LYS A 163 48.73 -28.44 27.31
C LYS A 163 48.86 -29.76 28.07
N LEU A 164 48.19 -30.83 27.61
CA LEU A 164 48.27 -32.15 28.22
C LEU A 164 49.64 -32.82 28.05
N LEU A 165 50.37 -32.52 26.97
CA LEU A 165 51.72 -33.05 26.72
C LEU A 165 52.83 -32.34 27.51
N LYS A 166 52.52 -31.23 28.20
CA LYS A 166 53.47 -30.44 29.00
C LYS A 166 53.35 -30.69 30.51
N GLN A 167 52.49 -31.61 30.94
CA GLN A 167 52.39 -32.12 32.31
C GLN A 167 53.10 -33.48 32.41
#